data_AF-K1TUL3-F1
#
_entry.id   AF-K1TUL3-F1
#
_cell.length_a   1.000
_cell.length_b   1.000
_cell.length_c   1.000
_cell.angle_alpha   90.00
_cell.angle_beta   90.00
_cell.angle_gamma   90.00
#
_symmetry.space_group_name_H-M   'P 1'
#
loop_
_entity.id
_entity.type
_entity.pdbx_description
1 polymer ?
#
loop_
_entity_poly.entity_id
_entity_poly.type
_entity_poly.pdbx_seq_one_letter_code
_entity_poly.pdbx_strand_id
1 'polypeptide(L)'
;MSLTEKTDIRDSDEKVVEIEMERLDKKKCSSQFTLSSDCIRCFCEKYREARIILISSWKNGFISSHNEKNTPQIKELEAQLDRYGIRIVGKVCDNRYRDYAVRDYLKEHPSIKEYVVVDDDIKEYSSKDIPHLRLVDSKVGFR
;
A
#
# COMPACT_ATOMS: atom_id res chain seq x y z
N MET A 1 -40.67 -49.03 10.38
CA MET A 1 -40.12 -47.93 9.56
C MET A 1 -38.94 -47.35 10.31
N SER A 2 -37.70 -47.74 10.01
CA SER A 2 -36.52 -46.97 10.42
C SER A 2 -35.38 -47.30 9.47
N LEU A 3 -35.03 -46.35 8.63
CA LEU A 3 -33.91 -46.40 7.71
C LEU A 3 -33.18 -45.07 7.81
N THR A 4 -31.86 -45.22 7.97
CA THR A 4 -30.76 -44.30 7.64
C THR A 4 -30.54 -43.08 8.53
N GLU A 5 -29.53 -43.24 9.39
CA GLU A 5 -28.52 -42.22 9.67
C GLU A 5 -28.06 -41.53 8.38
N LYS A 6 -27.98 -40.19 8.41
CA LYS A 6 -27.10 -39.42 7.54
C LYS A 6 -26.31 -38.46 8.41
N THR A 7 -25.03 -38.75 8.49
CA THR A 7 -23.96 -37.87 8.91
C THR A 7 -23.75 -36.83 7.81
N ASP A 8 -24.12 -35.58 8.06
CA ASP A 8 -23.65 -34.47 7.25
C ASP A 8 -22.48 -33.80 7.98
N ILE A 9 -21.30 -34.12 7.46
CA ILE A 9 -20.02 -33.52 7.83
C ILE A 9 -19.79 -32.32 6.92
N ARG A 10 -19.53 -31.17 7.56
CA ARG A 10 -18.87 -29.96 7.05
C ARG A 10 -19.57 -29.19 5.94
N ASP A 11 -19.99 -27.97 6.29
CA ASP A 11 -19.32 -26.85 5.66
C ASP A 11 -18.95 -25.80 6.70
N SER A 12 -17.76 -25.25 6.52
CA SER A 12 -17.02 -24.52 7.54
C SER A 12 -17.65 -23.15 7.78
N ASP A 13 -17.63 -22.72 9.04
CA ASP A 13 -17.79 -21.33 9.43
C ASP A 13 -16.84 -20.45 8.61
N GLU A 14 -17.31 -19.90 7.50
CA GLU A 14 -16.68 -18.76 6.86
C GLU A 14 -17.01 -17.53 7.71
N LYS A 15 -16.36 -17.46 8.88
CA LYS A 15 -16.18 -16.21 9.59
C LYS A 15 -15.32 -15.33 8.70
N VAL A 16 -16.00 -14.57 7.83
CA VAL A 16 -15.43 -13.36 7.25
C VAL A 16 -15.08 -12.46 8.44
N VAL A 17 -13.82 -12.53 8.85
CA VAL A 17 -13.27 -11.63 9.85
C VAL A 17 -13.19 -10.27 9.18
N GLU A 18 -14.28 -9.51 9.26
CA GLU A 18 -14.24 -8.08 9.07
C GLU A 18 -13.38 -7.51 10.20
N ILE A 19 -12.07 -7.45 9.96
CA ILE A 19 -11.15 -6.72 10.82
C ILE A 19 -11.58 -5.27 10.69
N GLU A 20 -12.27 -4.76 11.72
CA GLU A 20 -12.47 -3.34 11.92
C GLU A 20 -11.10 -2.66 11.88
N MET A 21 -10.73 -2.13 10.71
CA MET A 21 -9.65 -1.18 10.59
C MET A 21 -10.11 0.05 11.37
N GLU A 22 -9.72 0.11 12.65
CA GLU A 22 -9.80 1.32 13.47
C GLU A 22 -9.42 2.49 12.59
N ARG A 23 -10.41 3.38 12.39
CA ARG A 23 -10.29 4.61 11.63
C ARG A 23 -8.99 5.31 12.04
N LEU A 24 -7.98 5.29 11.17
CA LEU A 24 -6.91 6.27 11.25
C LEU A 24 -7.58 7.61 10.97
N ASP A 25 -7.84 8.34 12.06
CA ASP A 25 -8.31 9.71 12.04
C ASP A 25 -7.53 10.47 10.96
N LYS A 26 -8.23 11.01 9.95
CA LYS A 26 -7.61 11.83 8.88
C LYS A 26 -6.83 13.05 9.44
N LYS A 27 -6.95 13.31 10.75
CA LYS A 27 -6.21 14.32 11.53
C LYS A 27 -4.90 13.84 12.16
N LYS A 28 -4.54 12.56 12.07
CA LYS A 28 -3.38 11.96 12.76
C LYS A 28 -2.18 11.72 11.85
N CYS A 29 -1.95 12.59 10.87
CA CYS A 29 -0.64 12.69 10.20
C CYS A 29 0.41 13.36 11.13
N SER A 30 0.37 13.06 12.44
CA SER A 30 1.21 13.68 13.46
C SER A 30 1.82 12.68 14.46
N SER A 31 1.31 11.45 14.54
CA SER A 31 2.05 10.39 15.24
C SER A 31 3.13 9.87 14.29
N GLN A 32 4.39 9.98 14.72
CA GLN A 32 5.58 9.45 14.07
C GLN A 32 5.30 8.07 13.45
N PHE A 33 5.12 8.05 12.14
CA PHE A 33 4.89 6.84 11.39
C PHE A 33 6.23 6.13 11.27
N THR A 34 6.41 4.99 11.94
CA THR A 34 7.66 4.23 11.91
C THR A 34 7.39 2.88 11.26
N LEU A 35 8.02 2.60 10.12
CA LEU A 35 7.94 1.29 9.48
C LEU A 35 8.84 0.28 10.18
N SER A 36 8.34 -0.95 10.34
CA SER A 36 9.18 -2.06 10.77
C SER A 36 10.32 -2.28 9.78
N SER A 37 11.57 -2.28 10.28
CA SER A 37 12.77 -2.47 9.44
C SER A 37 12.76 -3.83 8.71
N ASP A 38 12.21 -4.88 9.33
CA ASP A 38 12.09 -6.19 8.70
C ASP A 38 11.09 -6.18 7.53
N CYS A 39 9.98 -5.44 7.67
CA CYS A 39 9.00 -5.34 6.59
C CYS A 39 9.55 -4.58 5.39
N ILE A 40 10.33 -3.52 5.64
CA ILE A 40 11.02 -2.78 4.57
C ILE A 40 12.05 -3.67 3.91
N ARG A 41 12.85 -4.42 4.68
CA ARG A 41 13.84 -5.33 4.14
C ARG A 41 13.19 -6.35 3.20
N CYS A 42 12.17 -7.07 3.67
CA CYS A 42 11.44 -8.06 2.86
C CYS A 42 10.79 -7.43 1.62
N PHE A 43 10.21 -6.24 1.76
CA PHE A 43 9.66 -5.49 0.64
C PHE A 43 10.74 -5.16 -0.39
N CYS A 44 11.89 -4.64 0.06
CA CYS A 44 12.95 -4.21 -0.83
C CYS A 44 13.65 -5.39 -1.52
N GLU A 45 13.82 -6.52 -0.84
CA GLU A 45 14.33 -7.75 -1.43
C GLU A 45 13.43 -8.25 -2.57
N LYS A 46 12.11 -8.11 -2.41
CA LYS A 46 11.13 -8.58 -3.42
C LYS A 46 10.95 -7.64 -4.60
N TYR A 47 11.11 -6.33 -4.40
CA TYR A 47 10.78 -5.30 -5.41
C TYR A 47 11.97 -4.41 -5.78
N ARG A 48 13.20 -4.96 -5.72
CA ARG A 48 14.44 -4.20 -5.94
C ARG A 48 14.46 -3.41 -7.25
N GLU A 49 13.84 -3.93 -8.32
CA GLU A 49 13.82 -3.31 -9.64
C GLU A 49 12.56 -2.47 -9.91
N ALA A 50 11.59 -2.52 -8.99
CA ALA A 50 10.31 -1.87 -9.19
C ALA A 50 10.36 -0.37 -8.86
N ARG A 51 9.59 0.40 -9.62
CA ARG A 51 9.39 1.83 -9.39
C ARG A 51 8.29 2.06 -8.35
N ILE A 52 8.62 2.73 -7.24
CA ILE A 52 7.64 3.03 -6.20
C ILE A 52 6.82 4.28 -6.56
N ILE A 53 5.49 4.16 -6.50
CA ILE A 53 4.52 5.22 -6.78
C ILE A 53 3.67 5.49 -5.52
N LEU A 54 3.64 6.76 -5.08
CA LEU A 54 2.83 7.20 -3.94
C LEU A 54 1.43 7.67 -4.38
N ILE A 55 0.38 7.16 -3.72
CA ILE A 55 -1.01 7.39 -4.15
C ILE A 55 -1.95 7.92 -3.05
N SER A 56 -1.68 7.61 -1.79
CA SER A 56 -2.47 8.10 -0.66
C SER A 56 -2.15 9.55 -0.28
N SER A 57 -2.58 9.97 0.92
CA SER A 57 -2.19 11.24 1.54
C SER A 57 -0.66 11.47 1.58
N TRP A 58 0.13 10.40 1.49
CA TRP A 58 1.59 10.44 1.46
C TRP A 58 2.13 11.24 0.28
N LYS A 59 1.41 11.24 -0.84
CA LYS A 59 1.75 12.03 -2.03
C LYS A 59 1.81 13.54 -1.74
N ASN A 60 1.10 14.00 -0.72
CA ASN A 60 1.07 15.41 -0.35
C ASN A 60 2.33 15.82 0.43
N GLY A 61 3.01 14.86 1.07
CA GLY A 61 4.29 15.09 1.72
C GLY A 61 5.50 14.94 0.78
N PHE A 62 5.29 14.42 -0.42
CA PHE A 62 6.33 14.16 -1.42
C PHE A 62 6.30 15.21 -2.54
N ILE A 63 7.44 15.85 -2.77
CA ILE A 63 7.67 16.81 -3.86
C ILE A 63 8.46 16.13 -4.97
N SER A 64 9.63 15.60 -4.65
CA SER A 64 10.51 14.82 -5.53
C SER A 64 11.52 14.05 -4.70
N SER A 65 12.25 13.12 -5.33
CA SER A 65 13.23 12.29 -4.62
C SER A 65 14.35 13.14 -3.99
N HIS A 66 14.69 12.85 -2.73
CA HIS A 66 15.68 13.55 -1.91
C HIS A 66 15.46 15.06 -1.78
N ASN A 67 14.21 15.52 -1.88
CA ASN A 67 13.91 16.95 -1.79
C ASN A 67 13.93 17.44 -0.34
N GLU A 68 14.66 18.52 -0.05
CA GLU A 68 14.73 19.10 1.30
C GLU A 68 13.39 19.57 1.86
N LYS A 69 12.42 19.89 0.99
CA LYS A 69 11.07 20.31 1.38
C LYS A 69 10.10 19.14 1.57
N ASN A 70 10.53 17.89 1.35
CA ASN A 70 9.72 16.72 1.71
C ASN A 70 9.43 16.72 3.21
N THR A 71 8.28 16.17 3.60
CA THR A 71 7.94 16.05 5.02
C THR A 71 8.91 15.08 5.74
N PRO A 72 9.10 15.20 7.06
CA PRO A 72 9.99 14.31 7.81
C PRO A 72 9.68 12.83 7.60
N GLN A 73 8.40 12.45 7.53
CA GLN A 73 7.97 11.08 7.31
C GLN A 73 8.39 10.54 5.93
N ILE A 74 8.30 11.36 4.90
CA ILE A 74 8.76 10.99 3.55
C ILE A 74 10.28 10.86 3.51
N LYS A 75 11.01 11.76 4.18
CA LYS A 75 12.47 11.65 4.28
C LYS A 75 12.92 10.39 5.00
N GLU A 76 12.22 9.99 6.06
CA GLU A 76 12.51 8.74 6.78
C GLU A 76 12.26 7.52 5.88
N LEU A 77 11.13 7.50 5.16
CA LEU A 77 10.83 6.46 4.19
C LEU A 77 11.89 6.38 3.08
N GLU A 78 12.27 7.52 2.48
CA GLU A 78 13.35 7.60 1.49
C GLU A 78 14.65 7.02 2.05
N ALA A 79 15.07 7.46 3.23
CA ALA A 79 16.29 6.99 3.87
C ALA A 79 16.28 5.48 4.17
N GLN A 80 15.10 4.89 4.43
CA GLN A 80 14.97 3.45 4.65
C GLN A 80 15.02 2.66 3.34
N LEU A 81 14.37 3.15 2.27
CA LEU A 81 14.38 2.54 0.94
C LEU A 81 15.76 2.65 0.26
N ASP A 82 16.43 3.78 0.43
CA ASP A 82 17.75 4.08 -0.15
C ASP A 82 18.82 3.09 0.31
N ARG A 83 18.73 2.58 1.55
CA ARG A 83 19.62 1.53 2.08
C ARG A 83 19.62 0.26 1.23
N TYR A 84 18.56 0.04 0.46
CA TYR A 84 18.38 -1.11 -0.42
C TYR A 84 18.47 -0.73 -1.91
N GLY A 85 18.82 0.52 -2.23
CA GLY A 85 18.92 1.03 -3.59
C GLY A 85 17.58 1.31 -4.26
N ILE A 86 16.48 1.35 -3.51
CA ILE A 86 15.13 1.57 -4.04
C ILE A 86 14.74 3.03 -3.83
N ARG A 87 14.07 3.62 -4.83
CA ARG A 87 13.67 5.03 -4.81
C ARG A 87 12.19 5.22 -5.09
N ILE A 88 11.62 6.23 -4.46
CA ILE A 88 10.30 6.76 -4.81
C ILE A 88 10.45 7.57 -6.09
N VAL A 89 9.83 7.10 -7.17
CA VAL A 89 10.04 7.67 -8.49
C VAL A 89 9.02 8.73 -8.85
N GLY A 90 7.97 8.86 -8.05
CA GLY A 90 6.89 9.80 -8.31
C GLY A 90 5.67 9.55 -7.46
N LYS A 91 4.65 10.34 -7.77
CA LYS A 91 3.36 10.34 -7.12
C LYS A 91 2.26 10.58 -8.15
N VAL A 92 1.06 10.10 -7.87
CA VAL A 92 -0.09 10.37 -8.74
C VAL A 92 -0.74 11.72 -8.42
N CYS A 93 -1.48 12.25 -9.39
CA CYS A 93 -2.38 13.39 -9.20
C CYS A 93 -3.69 12.96 -8.52
N ASP A 94 -4.50 13.92 -8.06
CA ASP A 94 -5.86 13.63 -7.59
C ASP A 94 -6.75 13.16 -8.73
N ASN A 95 -7.55 12.13 -8.47
CA ASN A 95 -8.57 11.59 -9.36
C ASN A 95 -9.77 11.12 -8.54
N ARG A 96 -10.94 10.92 -9.16
CA ARG A 96 -12.16 10.45 -8.48
C ARG A 96 -11.94 9.10 -7.78
N TYR A 97 -11.15 8.20 -8.36
CA TYR A 97 -10.71 6.99 -7.68
C TYR A 97 -9.21 6.75 -7.88
N ARG A 98 -8.58 6.12 -6.89
CA ARG A 98 -7.12 5.94 -6.83
C ARG A 98 -6.59 5.04 -7.95
N ASP A 99 -7.33 4.02 -8.37
CA ASP A 99 -6.99 3.15 -9.49
C ASP A 99 -6.89 3.91 -10.83
N TYR A 100 -7.78 4.88 -11.08
CA TYR A 100 -7.66 5.73 -12.27
C TYR A 100 -6.42 6.61 -12.19
N ALA A 101 -6.11 7.16 -11.01
CA ALA A 101 -4.90 7.95 -10.82
C ALA A 101 -3.62 7.16 -11.15
N VAL A 102 -3.55 5.88 -10.73
CA VAL A 102 -2.44 4.97 -11.08
C VAL A 102 -2.37 4.77 -12.59
N ARG A 103 -3.51 4.44 -13.22
CA ARG A 103 -3.57 4.17 -14.66
C ARG A 103 -3.15 5.37 -15.49
N ASP A 104 -3.60 6.56 -15.11
CA ASP A 104 -3.25 7.79 -15.83
C ASP A 104 -1.76 8.12 -15.67
N TYR A 105 -1.21 7.96 -14.46
CA TYR A 105 0.23 8.10 -14.23
C TYR A 105 1.05 7.13 -15.09
N LEU A 106 0.65 5.86 -15.19
CA LEU A 106 1.37 4.88 -16.01
C LEU A 106 1.27 5.17 -17.51
N LYS A 107 0.15 5.72 -17.99
CA LYS A 107 0.02 6.18 -19.40
C LYS A 107 1.00 7.31 -19.72
N GLU A 108 1.17 8.25 -18.78
CA GLU A 108 2.11 9.37 -18.92
C GLU A 108 3.58 8.91 -18.81
N HIS A 109 3.82 7.74 -18.20
CA HIS A 109 5.14 7.19 -17.96
C HIS A 109 5.28 5.77 -18.55
N PRO A 110 5.22 5.61 -19.88
CA PRO A 110 5.23 4.29 -20.53
C PRO A 110 6.56 3.52 -20.36
N SER A 111 7.61 4.19 -19.86
CA SER A 111 8.89 3.56 -19.51
C SER A 111 8.81 2.70 -18.24
N ILE A 112 7.75 2.84 -17.43
CA ILE A 112 7.56 2.08 -16.20
C ILE A 112 7.00 0.70 -16.55
N LYS A 113 7.85 -0.32 -16.46
CA LYS A 113 7.46 -1.72 -16.70
C LYS A 113 7.09 -2.47 -15.43
N GLU A 114 7.80 -2.17 -14.34
CA GLU A 114 7.56 -2.73 -13.02
C GLU A 114 7.37 -1.60 -12.02
N TYR A 115 6.28 -1.67 -11.25
CA TYR A 115 5.96 -0.67 -10.26
C TYR A 115 5.36 -1.30 -9.02
N VAL A 116 5.43 -0.57 -7.92
CA VAL A 116 4.70 -0.87 -6.69
C VAL A 116 3.95 0.37 -6.26
N VAL A 117 2.65 0.20 -6.02
CA VAL A 117 1.83 1.26 -5.43
C VAL A 117 1.91 1.15 -3.92
N VAL A 118 2.25 2.26 -3.28
CA VAL A 118 2.29 2.38 -1.83
C VAL A 118 1.11 3.24 -1.37
N ASP A 119 0.23 2.63 -0.58
CA ASP A 119 -1.03 3.22 -0.17
C ASP A 119 -1.41 2.78 1.26
N ASP A 120 -2.19 3.56 1.99
CA ASP A 120 -2.69 3.29 3.35
C ASP A 120 -4.21 3.02 3.41
N ASP A 121 -4.95 3.18 2.30
CA ASP A 121 -6.41 3.12 2.26
C ASP A 121 -6.95 2.47 0.97
N ILE A 122 -7.32 1.19 1.09
CA ILE A 122 -7.92 0.41 -0.01
C ILE A 122 -9.36 0.84 -0.35
N LYS A 123 -10.06 1.56 0.53
CA LYS A 123 -11.48 1.89 0.33
C LYS A 123 -11.71 2.96 -0.74
N GLU A 124 -10.66 3.68 -1.09
CA GLU A 124 -10.67 4.77 -2.08
C GLU A 124 -10.41 4.27 -3.52
N TYR A 125 -10.37 2.95 -3.71
CA TYR A 125 -10.22 2.29 -4.99
C TYR A 125 -11.56 1.76 -5.53
N SER A 126 -11.78 1.88 -6.84
CA SER A 126 -13.01 1.40 -7.47
C SER A 126 -13.00 -0.11 -7.77
N SER A 127 -11.81 -0.68 -7.98
CA SER A 127 -11.58 -2.12 -8.17
C SER A 127 -10.88 -2.73 -6.95
N LYS A 128 -11.21 -3.97 -6.61
CA LYS A 128 -10.50 -4.74 -5.57
C LYS A 128 -9.29 -5.52 -6.11
N ASP A 129 -9.21 -5.68 -7.43
CA ASP A 129 -8.07 -6.33 -8.07
C ASP A 129 -7.18 -5.26 -8.70
N ILE A 130 -6.18 -4.83 -7.94
CA ILE A 130 -5.22 -3.80 -8.36
C ILE A 130 -3.84 -4.45 -8.38
N PRO A 131 -3.30 -4.70 -9.58
CA PRO A 131 -1.98 -5.24 -9.73
C PRO A 131 -0.94 -4.41 -8.96
N HIS A 132 -0.07 -5.08 -8.22
CA HIS A 132 1.08 -4.47 -7.53
C HIS A 132 0.75 -3.42 -6.46
N LEU A 133 -0.51 -3.35 -5.99
CA LEU A 133 -0.89 -2.59 -4.80
C LEU A 133 -0.29 -3.21 -3.54
N ARG A 134 0.44 -2.41 -2.77
CA ARG A 134 0.92 -2.76 -1.43
C ARG A 134 0.37 -1.78 -0.43
N LEU A 135 -0.38 -2.31 0.52
CA LEU A 135 -0.96 -1.52 1.58
C LEU A 135 0.05 -1.36 2.70
N VAL A 136 0.12 -0.16 3.25
CA VAL A 136 0.99 0.15 4.36
C VAL A 136 0.17 0.34 5.60
N ASP A 137 0.41 -0.57 6.54
CA ASP A 137 -0.13 -0.50 7.87
C ASP A 137 0.91 0.15 8.80
N SER A 138 0.49 1.13 9.58
CA SER A 138 1.40 1.84 10.52
C SER A 138 1.92 0.96 11.67
N LYS A 139 1.26 -0.15 11.98
CA LYS A 139 1.64 -1.08 13.05
C LYS A 139 2.49 -2.24 12.51
N VAL A 140 2.19 -2.74 11.30
CA VAL A 140 2.85 -3.94 10.75
C VAL A 140 3.61 -3.72 9.44
N GLY A 141 3.61 -2.52 8.87
CA GLY A 141 4.31 -2.18 7.62
C GLY A 141 3.57 -2.62 6.35
N PHE A 142 4.34 -2.95 5.30
CA PHE A 142 3.80 -3.38 4.01
C PHE A 142 3.07 -4.74 4.12
N ARG A 143 1.86 -4.81 3.56
CA ARG A 143 1.03 -6.02 3.40
C ARG A 143 0.85 -6.35 1.92
#